data_AF-A0A924VW35-F1
#
_entry.id   AF-A0A924VW35-F1
#
_cell.length_a   1.000
_cell.length_b   1.000
_cell.length_c   1.000
_cell.angle_alpha   90.00
_cell.angle_beta   90.00
_cell.angle_gamma   90.00
#
_symmetry.space_group_name_H-M   'P 1'
#
loop_
_entity.id
_entity.type
_entity.pdbx_description
1 polymer ?
#
loop_
_entity_poly.entity_id
_entity_poly.type
_entity_poly.pdbx_seq_one_letter_code
_entity_poly.pdbx_strand_id
1 'polypeptide(L)'
;MNCAFIADYDTLLQDPAIDGVVVNAPTNMHTDLILKAANAGKHIFTEKVLALTVEDCLKIKQAIEKNNVKFSIALVHKCRGDLLFAKQMAHTCIR
;
A
#
# COMPACT_ATOMS: atom_id res chain seq x y z
N MET A 1 20.83 0.99 -13.96
CA MET A 1 19.78 0.29 -13.19
C MET A 1 19.91 -1.18 -13.48
N ASN A 2 20.29 -2.00 -12.50
CA ASN A 2 20.41 -3.45 -12.66
C ASN A 2 19.36 -4.14 -11.78
N CYS A 3 18.08 -3.90 -12.09
CA CYS A 3 16.95 -4.53 -11.40
C CYS A 3 16.53 -5.76 -12.21
N ALA A 4 16.41 -6.92 -11.56
CA ALA A 4 15.94 -8.12 -12.22
C ALA A 4 14.46 -7.96 -12.62
N PHE A 5 14.12 -8.36 -13.84
CA PHE A 5 12.73 -8.45 -14.28
C PHE A 5 12.21 -9.87 -14.06
N ILE A 6 11.10 -9.98 -13.33
CA ILE A 6 10.37 -11.23 -13.12
C ILE A 6 8.98 -11.01 -13.69
N ALA A 7 8.63 -11.78 -14.73
CA ALA A 7 7.36 -11.63 -15.43
C ALA A 7 6.16 -12.13 -14.62
N ASP A 8 6.38 -13.13 -13.78
CA ASP A 8 5.34 -13.75 -12.96
C ASP A 8 5.38 -13.23 -11.51
N TYR A 9 4.26 -12.67 -11.06
CA TYR A 9 4.17 -12.06 -9.74
C TYR A 9 4.22 -13.10 -8.62
N ASP A 10 3.62 -14.26 -8.81
CA ASP A 10 3.59 -15.31 -7.78
C ASP A 10 5.00 -15.87 -7.53
N THR A 11 5.82 -15.99 -8.58
CA THR A 11 7.25 -16.32 -8.49
C THR A 11 8.03 -15.28 -7.70
N LEU A 12 7.79 -13.98 -7.95
CA LEU A 12 8.43 -12.90 -7.19
C LEU A 12 8.08 -12.97 -5.69
N LEU A 13 6.82 -13.27 -5.35
CA LEU A 13 6.37 -13.36 -3.96
C LEU A 13 6.97 -14.54 -3.19
N GLN A 14 7.45 -15.58 -3.88
CA GLN A 14 8.09 -16.74 -3.25
C GLN A 14 9.56 -16.50 -2.89
N ASP A 15 10.18 -15.43 -3.41
CA ASP A 15 11.59 -15.14 -3.14
C ASP A 15 11.77 -14.72 -1.67
N PRO A 16 12.52 -15.49 -0.85
CA PRO A 16 12.75 -15.17 0.55
C PRO A 16 13.64 -13.93 0.75
N ALA A 17 14.36 -13.46 -0.27
CA ALA A 17 15.19 -12.26 -0.20
C ALA A 17 14.39 -10.94 -0.32
N ILE A 18 13.10 -11.01 -0.67
CA ILE A 18 12.23 -9.83 -0.80
C ILE A 18 11.39 -9.65 0.46
N ASP A 19 11.55 -8.53 1.17
CA ASP A 19 10.77 -8.23 2.38
C ASP A 19 9.40 -7.59 2.07
N GLY A 20 9.28 -6.91 0.94
CA GLY A 20 8.08 -6.17 0.60
C GLY A 20 7.98 -5.76 -0.87
N VAL A 21 6.79 -5.31 -1.25
CA VAL A 21 6.42 -4.95 -2.62
C VAL A 21 5.87 -3.53 -2.70
N VAL A 22 6.06 -2.91 -3.86
CA VAL A 22 5.45 -1.63 -4.24
C VAL A 22 4.42 -1.91 -5.33
N VAL A 23 3.14 -1.73 -5.03
CA VAL A 23 2.02 -1.98 -5.95
C VAL A 23 1.68 -0.68 -6.69
N ASN A 24 2.17 -0.56 -7.93
CA ASN A 24 1.91 0.58 -8.84
C ASN A 24 1.06 0.16 -10.06
N ALA A 25 0.27 -0.90 -9.92
CA ALA A 25 -0.60 -1.40 -10.98
C ALA A 25 -1.82 -0.49 -11.16
N PRO A 26 -2.65 -0.71 -12.20
CA PRO A 26 -3.97 -0.10 -12.28
C PRO A 26 -4.84 -0.46 -11.05
N THR A 27 -5.64 0.49 -10.56
CA THR A 27 -6.45 0.35 -9.33
C THR A 27 -7.35 -0.89 -9.29
N ASN A 28 -7.88 -1.33 -10.43
CA ASN A 28 -8.73 -2.51 -10.52
C ASN A 28 -7.99 -3.82 -10.19
N MET A 29 -6.65 -3.82 -10.18
CA MET A 29 -5.82 -4.97 -9.83
C MET A 29 -5.31 -4.94 -8.39
N HIS A 30 -5.44 -3.81 -7.69
CA HIS A 30 -4.84 -3.62 -6.37
C HIS A 30 -5.30 -4.67 -5.37
N THR A 31 -6.61 -4.95 -5.30
CA THR A 31 -7.16 -5.92 -4.36
C THR A 31 -6.47 -7.27 -4.46
N ASP A 32 -6.41 -7.85 -5.65
CA ASP A 32 -5.82 -9.18 -5.84
C ASP A 32 -4.31 -9.18 -5.57
N LEU A 33 -3.59 -8.16 -6.04
CA LEU A 33 -2.13 -8.07 -5.87
C LEU A 33 -1.72 -7.88 -4.41
N ILE A 34 -2.46 -7.05 -3.67
CA ILE A 34 -2.22 -6.76 -2.25
C ILE A 34 -2.58 -7.99 -1.40
N LEU A 35 -3.69 -8.67 -1.68
CA LEU A 35 -4.06 -9.90 -0.98
C LEU A 35 -3.01 -10.99 -1.17
N LYS A 36 -2.50 -11.18 -2.40
CA LYS A 36 -1.42 -12.13 -2.68
C LYS A 36 -0.14 -11.78 -1.91
N ALA A 37 0.30 -10.52 -1.93
CA ALA A 37 1.47 -10.09 -1.18
C ALA A 37 1.32 -10.30 0.34
N ALA A 38 0.16 -9.93 0.90
CA ALA A 38 -0.10 -10.08 2.32
C ALA A 38 -0.06 -11.56 2.73
N ASN A 39 -0.70 -12.44 1.95
CA ASN A 39 -0.69 -13.88 2.21
C ASN A 39 0.69 -14.53 2.02
N ALA A 40 1.56 -13.93 1.20
CA ALA A 40 2.96 -14.33 1.06
C ALA A 40 3.86 -13.73 2.17
N GLY A 41 3.30 -13.01 3.14
CA GLY A 41 4.04 -12.40 4.24
C GLY A 41 4.86 -11.17 3.84
N LYS A 42 4.65 -10.60 2.65
CA LYS A 42 5.40 -9.44 2.15
C LYS A 42 4.79 -8.14 2.68
N HIS A 43 5.62 -7.19 3.08
CA HIS A 43 5.19 -5.83 3.39
C HIS A 43 4.76 -5.08 2.13
N ILE A 44 3.86 -4.11 2.26
CA ILE A 44 3.16 -3.53 1.11
C ILE A 44 3.20 -2.02 1.18
N PHE A 45 3.71 -1.40 0.13
CA PHE A 45 3.43 -0.01 -0.21
C PHE A 45 2.57 0.00 -1.48
N THR A 46 1.49 0.75 -1.52
CA THR A 46 0.65 0.85 -2.71
C THR A 46 0.48 2.29 -3.16
N GLU A 47 0.40 2.49 -4.48
CA GLU A 47 -0.13 3.74 -5.02
C GLU A 47 -1.60 3.93 -4.66
N LYS A 48 -2.06 5.19 -4.70
CA LYS A 48 -3.47 5.52 -4.54
C LYS A 48 -4.18 5.40 -5.89
N VAL A 49 -5.47 5.06 -5.98
CA VAL A 49 -6.48 4.79 -4.94
C VAL A 49 -6.36 3.35 -4.43
N LEU A 50 -6.71 3.08 -3.16
CA LEU A 50 -6.55 1.75 -2.57
C LEU A 50 -7.28 0.63 -3.34
N ALA A 51 -8.58 0.80 -3.56
CA ALA A 51 -9.43 -0.12 -4.32
C ALA A 51 -10.65 0.63 -4.87
N LEU A 52 -11.44 -0.02 -5.73
CA LEU A 52 -12.64 0.58 -6.33
C LEU A 52 -13.84 0.62 -5.39
N THR A 53 -13.90 -0.28 -4.39
CA THR A 53 -15.01 -0.39 -3.46
C THR A 53 -14.54 -0.38 -2.01
N VAL A 54 -15.42 0.03 -1.09
CA VAL A 54 -15.17 -0.05 0.35
C VAL A 54 -15.04 -1.51 0.80
N GLU A 55 -15.83 -2.41 0.22
CA GLU A 55 -15.76 -3.84 0.52
C GLU A 55 -14.36 -4.40 0.25
N ASP A 56 -13.77 -4.04 -0.89
CA ASP A 56 -12.42 -4.48 -1.24
C ASP A 56 -11.35 -3.84 -0.35
N CYS A 57 -11.54 -2.59 0.05
CA CYS A 57 -10.66 -1.97 1.06
C CYS A 57 -10.69 -2.73 2.39
N LEU A 58 -11.87 -3.22 2.81
CA LEU A 58 -12.02 -4.02 4.03
C LEU A 58 -11.38 -5.41 3.89
N LYS A 59 -11.49 -6.06 2.72
CA LYS A 59 -10.79 -7.33 2.44
C LYS A 59 -9.27 -7.15 2.56
N ILE A 60 -8.73 -6.09 1.96
CA ILE A 60 -7.31 -5.73 2.04
C ILE A 60 -6.90 -5.54 3.51
N LYS A 61 -7.64 -4.73 4.27
CA LYS A 61 -7.37 -4.48 5.70
C LYS A 61 -7.30 -5.79 6.50
N GLN A 62 -8.30 -6.67 6.33
CA GLN A 62 -8.35 -7.95 7.03
C GLN A 62 -7.15 -8.84 6.71
N ALA A 63 -6.72 -8.89 5.44
CA ALA A 63 -5.55 -9.68 5.05
C ALA A 63 -4.24 -9.13 5.64
N ILE A 64 -4.08 -7.80 5.67
CA ILE A 64 -2.91 -7.16 6.29
C ILE A 64 -2.84 -7.48 7.77
N GLU A 65 -3.96 -7.32 8.50
CA GLU A 65 -4.04 -7.59 9.94
C GLU A 65 -3.82 -9.08 10.24
N LYS A 66 -4.46 -9.98 9.48
CA LYS A 66 -4.33 -11.44 9.65
C LYS A 66 -2.90 -11.93 9.45
N ASN A 67 -2.20 -11.42 8.44
CA ASN A 67 -0.83 -11.85 8.12
C ASN A 67 0.24 -11.02 8.85
N ASN A 68 -0.16 -10.03 9.66
CA ASN A 68 0.74 -9.17 10.43
C ASN A 68 1.83 -8.47 9.56
N VAL A 69 1.48 -8.07 8.35
CA VAL A 69 2.38 -7.34 7.43
C VAL A 69 2.24 -5.84 7.61
N LYS A 70 3.32 -5.08 7.35
CA LYS A 70 3.26 -3.61 7.32
C LYS A 70 2.65 -3.13 6.02
N PHE A 71 1.82 -2.09 6.12
CA PHE A 71 1.13 -1.49 4.99
C PHE A 71 1.24 0.03 5.01
N SER A 72 1.46 0.63 3.84
CA SER A 72 1.33 2.07 3.62
C SER A 72 0.76 2.36 2.24
N ILE A 73 0.12 3.52 2.10
CA ILE A 73 -0.44 4.01 0.84
C ILE A 73 0.16 5.37 0.50
N ALA A 74 0.43 5.60 -0.79
CA ALA A 74 1.00 6.82 -1.32
C ALA A 74 0.05 8.02 -1.13
N LEU A 75 0.16 8.68 0.03
CA LEU A 75 -0.54 9.93 0.34
C LEU A 75 0.44 11.09 0.41
N VAL A 76 1.22 11.28 -0.66
CA VAL A 76 2.31 12.26 -0.74
C VAL A 76 1.88 13.70 -0.41
N HIS A 77 0.62 14.05 -0.66
CA HIS A 77 0.07 15.36 -0.30
C HIS A 77 0.05 15.61 1.21
N LYS A 78 -0.04 14.58 2.05
CA LYS A 78 0.02 14.74 3.51
C LYS A 78 1.37 15.27 4.02
N CYS A 79 2.41 15.25 3.18
CA CYS A 79 3.74 15.73 3.52
C CYS A 79 4.04 17.14 2.97
N ARG A 80 3.12 17.76 2.21
CA ARG A 80 3.35 19.10 1.66
C ARG A 80 3.21 20.17 2.73
N GLY A 81 4.13 21.15 2.73
CA GLY A 81 4.21 22.19 3.77
C GLY A 81 2.96 23.07 3.88
N ASP A 82 2.30 23.38 2.76
CA ASP A 82 1.03 24.13 2.72
C ASP A 82 -0.10 23.39 3.46
N LEU A 83 -0.24 22.09 3.21
CA LEU A 83 -1.25 21.26 3.89
C LEU A 83 -0.90 21.01 5.37
N LEU A 84 0.38 20.89 5.70
CA LEU A 84 0.84 20.79 7.09
C LEU A 84 0.55 22.07 7.87
N PHE A 85 0.80 23.24 7.27
CA PHE A 85 0.47 24.54 7.86
C PHE A 85 -1.04 24.70 8.06
N ALA A 86 -1.85 24.37 7.04
CA ALA A 86 -3.31 24.41 7.15
C ALA A 86 -3.82 23.51 8.29
N LYS A 87 -3.25 22.30 8.45
CA LYS A 87 -3.54 21.41 9.56
C LYS A 87 -3.20 22.04 10.92
N GLN A 88 -2.03 22.66 11.05
CA GLN A 88 -1.64 23.34 12.29
C GLN A 88 -2.59 24.46 12.67
N MET A 89 -3.02 25.27 11.69
CA MET A 89 -3.99 26.35 11.90
C MET A 89 -5.34 25.80 12.38
N ALA A 90 -5.86 24.77 11.72
CA ALA A 90 -7.11 24.13 12.13
C ALA A 90 -7.05 23.58 13.57
N HIS A 91 -5.92 23.01 13.99
CA HIS A 91 -5.75 22.54 15.38
C HIS A 91 -5.61 23.67 16.42
N THR A 92 -5.12 24.82 16.01
CA THR A 92 -4.91 25.97 16.92
C THR A 92 -6.19 26.76 17.13
N CYS A 93 -7.06 26.85 16.11
CA CYS A 93 -8.31 27.62 16.18
C CYS A 93 -9.49 26.89 16.84
N ILE A 94 -9.39 25.57 17.09
CA ILE A 94 -10.46 24.74 17.69
C ILE A 94 -10.17 24.45 19.19
N ARG A 95 -9.14 25.09 19.77
CA ARG A 95 -8.89 25.14 21.21
C ARG A 95 -9.22 26.52 21.75
#